data_AF-A0A7C1Z2N1-F1
#
_entry.id   AF-A0A7C1Z2N1-F1
#
_cell.length_a   1.000
_cell.length_b   1.000
_cell.length_c   1.000
_cell.angle_alpha   90.00
_cell.angle_beta   90.00
_cell.angle_gamma   90.00
#
_symmetry.space_group_name_H-M   'P 1'
#
loop_
_entity.id
_entity.type
_entity.pdbx_description
1 polymer ?
#
loop_
_entity_poly.entity_id
_entity_poly.type
_entity_poly.pdbx_seq_one_letter_code
_entity_poly.pdbx_strand_id
1 'polypeptide(L)'
;MKTIFIVQILFLALFVNGQSTQKSEMVDYFTNNGFGVPAKTMQHPAGEYHKGVTYVAYQGLLEDPYVAAYDHENDQWSGPFKAGESLMGKDPEHKIDNHGMPAMIIDDEGYIHIVFGGHGGMPEHGENPLGNTHYGAMKHVVSKRPLDITEWEELDNIPPFGTYNQFVKMDNGDIYLFYRHG
;
A
#
# COMPACT_ATOMS: atom_id res chain seq x y z
N MET A 1 59.68 36.42 13.43
CA MET A 1 58.64 36.48 12.40
C MET A 1 59.27 35.98 11.10
N LYS A 2 58.86 34.92 10.40
CA LYS A 2 57.68 34.04 10.44
C LYS A 2 58.14 32.64 9.98
N THR A 3 57.37 31.67 10.45
CA THR A 3 57.52 30.21 10.40
C THR A 3 57.08 29.63 9.03
N ILE A 4 57.11 28.29 8.92
CA ILE A 4 56.35 27.37 8.02
C ILE A 4 57.00 27.17 6.61
N PHE A 5 57.23 25.96 6.05
CA PHE A 5 56.43 24.72 5.98
C PHE A 5 57.28 23.44 5.89
N ILE A 6 56.97 22.47 6.76
CA ILE A 6 57.32 21.05 6.61
C ILE A 6 56.10 20.37 5.97
N VAL A 7 56.29 19.77 4.80
CA VAL A 7 55.26 18.97 4.12
C VAL A 7 55.29 17.56 4.72
N GLN A 8 54.30 17.24 5.56
CA GLN A 8 54.03 15.86 5.98
C GLN A 8 53.19 15.17 4.90
N ILE A 9 53.76 14.12 4.30
CA ILE A 9 53.03 13.18 3.43
C ILE A 9 52.24 12.24 4.36
N LEU A 10 50.91 12.42 4.42
CA LEU A 10 50.01 11.50 5.09
C LEU A 10 49.69 10.34 4.10
N PHE A 11 50.28 9.17 4.32
CA PHE A 11 49.84 7.94 3.67
C PHE A 11 48.54 7.48 4.35
N LEU A 12 47.39 7.82 3.77
CA LEU A 12 46.11 7.25 4.15
C LEU A 12 45.99 5.89 3.45
N ALA A 13 46.35 4.81 4.14
CA ALA A 13 46.10 3.45 3.68
C ALA A 13 44.58 3.22 3.66
N LEU A 14 44.01 3.15 2.46
CA LEU A 14 42.64 2.74 2.20
C LEU A 14 42.48 1.28 2.66
N PHE A 15 41.95 1.07 3.86
CA PHE A 15 41.32 -0.19 4.24
C PHE A 15 40.00 -0.30 3.47
N VAL A 16 40.07 -0.82 2.25
CA VAL A 16 38.90 -1.38 1.56
C VAL A 16 38.56 -2.66 2.31
N ASN A 17 37.73 -2.54 3.34
CA ASN A 17 37.03 -3.71 3.90
C ASN A 17 36.17 -4.27 2.78
N GLY A 18 36.61 -5.37 2.18
CA GLY A 18 35.78 -6.18 1.28
C GLY A 18 34.57 -6.66 2.06
N GLN A 19 33.45 -5.94 1.95
CA GLN A 19 32.15 -6.50 2.27
C GLN A 19 31.94 -7.65 1.30
N SER A 20 31.94 -8.88 1.81
CA SER A 20 31.50 -10.03 1.05
C SER A 20 30.06 -9.75 0.63
N THR A 21 29.85 -9.51 -0.67
CA THR A 21 28.52 -9.48 -1.27
C THR A 21 27.95 -10.89 -1.19
N GLN A 22 27.31 -11.23 -0.06
CA GLN A 22 26.46 -12.40 -0.01
C GLN A 22 25.37 -12.17 -1.04
N LYS A 23 25.40 -12.96 -2.11
CA LYS A 23 24.35 -12.98 -3.11
C LYS A 23 23.10 -13.48 -2.38
N SER A 24 22.14 -12.59 -2.16
CA SER A 24 20.83 -12.95 -1.62
C SER A 24 20.28 -14.12 -2.44
N GLU A 25 19.83 -15.17 -1.76
CA GLU A 25 19.10 -16.24 -2.42
C GLU A 25 17.78 -15.65 -2.96
N MET A 26 17.46 -15.97 -4.21
CA MET A 26 16.18 -15.59 -4.80
C MET A 26 15.09 -16.49 -4.21
N VAL A 27 13.96 -15.91 -3.84
CA VAL A 27 12.79 -16.64 -3.35
C VAL A 27 11.58 -16.36 -4.24
N ASP A 28 10.61 -17.27 -4.26
CA ASP A 28 9.44 -17.20 -5.17
C ASP A 28 8.37 -16.19 -4.73
N TYR A 29 8.51 -15.57 -3.56
CA TYR A 29 7.54 -14.64 -2.99
C TYR A 29 8.15 -13.25 -2.80
N PHE A 30 7.38 -12.20 -3.09
CA PHE A 30 7.80 -10.81 -2.85
C PHE A 30 7.58 -10.36 -1.40
N THR A 31 6.73 -11.06 -0.66
CA THR A 31 6.42 -10.77 0.75
C THR A 31 6.00 -12.04 1.48
N ASN A 32 6.16 -12.05 2.80
CA ASN A 32 5.76 -13.13 3.69
C ASN A 32 4.86 -12.64 4.85
N ASN A 33 4.30 -11.44 4.76
CA ASN A 33 3.49 -10.82 5.82
C ASN A 33 1.99 -10.66 5.46
N GLY A 34 1.52 -11.36 4.42
CA GLY A 34 0.09 -11.44 4.13
C GLY A 34 -0.70 -12.04 5.31
N PHE A 35 -1.89 -11.51 5.58
CA PHE A 35 -2.67 -11.86 6.76
C PHE A 35 -4.09 -12.31 6.41
N GLY A 36 -4.56 -13.40 7.03
CA GLY A 36 -5.88 -13.97 6.73
C GLY A 36 -5.96 -14.46 5.28
N VAL A 37 -6.94 -13.95 4.53
CA VAL A 37 -7.00 -14.04 3.08
C VAL A 37 -6.50 -12.72 2.51
N PRO A 38 -5.26 -12.63 1.97
CA PRO A 38 -4.65 -11.34 1.65
C PRO A 38 -5.22 -10.65 0.40
N ALA A 39 -5.81 -11.41 -0.52
CA ALA A 39 -6.43 -10.91 -1.74
C ALA A 39 -7.55 -11.86 -2.21
N LYS A 40 -8.58 -11.32 -2.89
CA LYS A 40 -9.62 -12.08 -3.59
C LYS A 40 -10.07 -11.34 -4.85
N THR A 41 -10.72 -12.05 -5.75
CA THR A 41 -11.30 -11.48 -6.97
C THR A 41 -12.43 -10.47 -6.73
N MET A 42 -13.06 -10.47 -5.56
CA MET A 42 -14.14 -9.54 -5.22
C MET A 42 -13.65 -8.11 -4.96
N GLN A 43 -12.46 -7.96 -4.37
CA GLN A 43 -11.80 -6.68 -4.17
C GLN A 43 -10.82 -6.49 -5.31
N HIS A 44 -11.24 -5.78 -6.35
CA HIS A 44 -10.47 -5.66 -7.58
C HIS A 44 -10.45 -4.24 -8.14
N PRO A 45 -9.38 -3.84 -8.85
CA PRO A 45 -8.12 -4.56 -9.03
C PRO A 45 -7.33 -4.71 -7.73
N ALA A 46 -6.67 -5.85 -7.52
CA ALA A 46 -5.68 -6.01 -6.44
C ALA A 46 -4.25 -5.65 -6.92
N GLY A 47 -4.11 -5.28 -8.18
CA GLY A 47 -2.86 -4.82 -8.77
C GLY A 47 -3.09 -4.26 -10.17
N GLU A 48 -2.20 -3.38 -10.60
CA GLU A 48 -2.26 -2.69 -11.88
C GLU A 48 -0.85 -2.63 -12.49
N TYR A 49 -0.78 -2.82 -13.80
CA TYR A 49 0.45 -2.57 -14.56
C TYR A 49 0.41 -1.16 -15.15
N HIS A 50 1.45 -0.37 -14.90
CA HIS A 50 1.59 0.98 -15.43
C HIS A 50 3.03 1.23 -15.87
N LYS A 51 3.23 1.49 -17.18
CA LYS A 51 4.50 1.92 -17.78
C LYS A 51 5.75 1.13 -17.33
N GLY A 52 5.68 -0.20 -17.37
CA GLY A 52 6.82 -1.07 -17.00
C GLY A 52 6.88 -1.46 -15.54
N VAL A 53 5.96 -0.98 -14.70
CA VAL A 53 5.90 -1.30 -13.28
C VAL A 53 4.58 -2.04 -12.97
N THR A 54 4.65 -3.14 -12.24
CA THR A 54 3.45 -3.79 -11.68
C THR A 54 3.31 -3.42 -10.21
N TYR A 55 2.20 -2.78 -9.87
CA TYR A 55 1.81 -2.47 -8.50
C TYR A 55 0.88 -3.57 -7.99
N VAL A 56 1.07 -4.01 -6.74
CA VAL A 56 0.23 -5.02 -6.09
C VAL A 56 -0.16 -4.57 -4.69
N ALA A 57 -1.43 -4.74 -4.33
CA ALA A 57 -1.96 -4.50 -3.00
C ALA A 57 -2.48 -5.79 -2.37
N TYR A 58 -2.34 -5.90 -1.06
CA TYR A 58 -2.85 -7.02 -0.29
C TYR A 58 -3.10 -6.63 1.17
N GLN A 59 -3.88 -7.44 1.88
CA GLN A 59 -4.12 -7.31 3.31
C GLN A 59 -2.95 -7.90 4.10
N GLY A 60 -2.28 -7.05 4.88
CA GLY A 60 -1.20 -7.41 5.78
C GLY A 60 -1.62 -7.43 7.25
N LEU A 61 -0.65 -7.34 8.15
CA LEU A 61 -0.85 -7.41 9.59
C LEU A 61 -1.88 -6.36 10.07
N LEU A 62 -2.71 -6.73 11.06
CA LEU A 62 -3.83 -5.93 11.58
C LEU A 62 -4.83 -5.50 10.48
N GLU A 63 -4.93 -6.31 9.43
CA GLU A 63 -5.83 -6.08 8.28
C GLU A 63 -5.56 -4.76 7.55
N ASP A 64 -4.36 -4.20 7.73
CA ASP A 64 -3.94 -2.98 7.06
C ASP A 64 -3.58 -3.26 5.58
N PRO A 65 -3.84 -2.32 4.66
CA PRO A 65 -3.47 -2.46 3.26
C PRO A 65 -1.96 -2.25 3.09
N TYR A 66 -1.31 -3.15 2.36
CA TYR A 66 0.09 -3.02 1.97
C TYR A 66 0.21 -2.98 0.45
N VAL A 67 1.17 -2.19 -0.05
CA VAL A 67 1.44 -2.03 -1.47
C VAL A 67 2.92 -2.31 -1.77
N ALA A 68 3.19 -3.10 -2.80
CA ALA A 68 4.52 -3.30 -3.37
C ALA A 68 4.50 -2.99 -4.87
N ALA A 69 5.68 -2.74 -5.43
CA ALA A 69 5.85 -2.50 -6.86
C ALA A 69 7.02 -3.32 -7.40
N TYR A 70 6.87 -3.84 -8.61
CA TYR A 70 7.93 -4.52 -9.36
C TYR A 70 8.26 -3.72 -10.61
N ASP A 71 9.49 -3.22 -10.68
CA ASP A 71 10.06 -2.61 -11.87
C ASP A 71 10.60 -3.71 -12.79
N HIS A 72 9.96 -3.88 -13.95
CA HIS A 72 10.32 -4.92 -14.92
C HIS A 72 11.55 -4.57 -15.78
N GLU A 73 11.98 -3.31 -15.80
CA GLU A 73 13.21 -2.92 -16.51
C GLU A 73 14.45 -3.23 -15.66
N ASN A 74 14.34 -3.00 -14.35
CA ASN A 74 15.45 -3.16 -13.40
C ASN A 74 15.43 -4.46 -12.59
N ASP A 75 14.39 -5.30 -12.78
CA ASP A 75 14.11 -6.51 -12.01
C ASP A 75 14.14 -6.28 -10.48
N GLN A 76 13.48 -5.21 -10.04
CA GLN A 76 13.55 -4.74 -8.66
C GLN A 76 12.17 -4.61 -8.00
N TRP A 77 12.07 -5.17 -6.80
CA TRP A 77 10.93 -4.94 -5.91
C TRP A 77 11.15 -3.69 -5.05
N SER A 78 10.10 -2.91 -4.89
CA SER A 78 9.98 -1.85 -3.90
C SER A 78 8.85 -2.17 -2.92
N GLY A 79 9.09 -1.93 -1.63
CA GLY A 79 8.13 -2.25 -0.57
C GLY A 79 8.23 -3.69 -0.05
N PRO A 80 7.18 -4.20 0.61
CA PRO A 80 5.85 -3.60 0.74
C PRO A 80 5.79 -2.44 1.76
N PHE A 81 4.99 -1.43 1.47
CA PHE A 81 4.70 -0.30 2.36
C PHE A 81 3.25 -0.32 2.82
N LYS A 82 3.00 0.01 4.10
CA LYS A 82 1.65 0.14 4.65
C LYS A 82 0.99 1.41 4.08
N ALA A 83 -0.16 1.27 3.44
CA ALA A 83 -0.87 2.39 2.81
C ALA A 83 -1.86 3.10 3.74
N GLY A 84 -2.33 2.44 4.79
CA GLY A 84 -3.29 3.01 5.73
C GLY A 84 -3.52 2.13 6.95
N GLU A 85 -4.48 2.53 7.79
CA GLU A 85 -4.85 1.79 9.00
C GLU A 85 -6.32 1.40 8.96
N SER A 86 -6.57 0.09 8.95
CA SER A 86 -7.89 -0.52 9.01
C SER A 86 -8.35 -0.58 10.46
N LEU A 87 -9.60 -0.21 10.73
CA LEU A 87 -10.21 -0.43 12.05
C LEU A 87 -10.42 -1.92 12.34
N MET A 88 -10.53 -2.74 11.29
CA MET A 88 -10.98 -4.13 11.41
C MET A 88 -10.03 -4.98 12.26
N GLY A 89 -8.72 -4.81 12.09
CA GLY A 89 -7.72 -5.55 12.88
C GLY A 89 -7.27 -4.86 14.17
N LYS A 90 -8.00 -3.86 14.69
CA LYS A 90 -7.60 -3.12 15.91
C LYS A 90 -8.26 -3.62 17.19
N ASP A 91 -9.37 -4.35 17.08
CA ASP A 91 -10.01 -5.02 18.21
C ASP A 91 -9.41 -6.43 18.38
N PRO A 92 -8.65 -6.71 19.46
CA PRO A 92 -8.05 -8.02 19.69
C PRO A 92 -9.07 -9.12 20.00
N GLU A 93 -10.30 -8.78 20.37
CA GLU A 93 -11.39 -9.73 20.58
C GLU A 93 -12.11 -10.09 19.27
N HIS A 94 -11.97 -9.25 18.24
CA HIS A 94 -12.54 -9.50 16.93
C HIS A 94 -11.72 -10.54 16.16
N LYS A 95 -12.42 -11.45 15.47
CA LYS A 95 -11.76 -12.41 14.59
C LYS A 95 -11.25 -11.69 13.35
N ILE A 96 -10.17 -12.20 12.77
CA ILE A 96 -9.65 -11.71 11.49
C ILE A 96 -10.80 -11.63 10.48
N ASP A 97 -11.06 -10.43 10.01
CA ASP A 97 -11.97 -10.17 8.92
C ASP A 97 -11.16 -9.98 7.63
N ASN A 98 -11.78 -10.29 6.49
CA ASN A 98 -11.14 -10.22 5.17
C ASN A 98 -12.01 -9.44 4.19
N HIS A 99 -13.07 -8.80 4.64
CA HIS A 99 -13.97 -8.04 3.77
C HIS A 99 -13.37 -6.70 3.35
N GLY A 100 -12.48 -6.15 4.17
CA GLY A 100 -11.78 -4.89 3.95
C GLY A 100 -10.44 -4.98 3.21
N MET A 101 -10.13 -6.10 2.52
CA MET A 101 -8.95 -6.17 1.67
C MET A 101 -8.89 -4.99 0.66
N PRO A 102 -7.70 -4.53 0.27
CA PRO A 102 -7.58 -3.37 -0.60
C PRO A 102 -8.03 -3.66 -2.04
N ALA A 103 -8.69 -2.68 -2.65
CA ALA A 103 -8.74 -2.49 -4.10
C ALA A 103 -7.88 -1.28 -4.48
N MET A 104 -7.16 -1.35 -5.60
CA MET A 104 -6.22 -0.35 -6.09
C MET A 104 -6.61 0.15 -7.48
N ILE A 105 -6.40 1.43 -7.74
CA ILE A 105 -6.37 1.97 -9.10
C ILE A 105 -5.38 3.14 -9.21
N ILE A 106 -4.79 3.33 -10.39
CA ILE A 106 -3.92 4.48 -10.69
C ILE A 106 -4.73 5.48 -11.53
N ASP A 107 -4.81 6.73 -11.09
CA ASP A 107 -5.52 7.79 -11.82
C ASP A 107 -4.72 8.29 -13.05
N ASP A 108 -5.21 9.31 -13.74
CA ASP A 108 -4.56 9.84 -14.94
C ASP A 108 -3.35 10.75 -14.65
N GLU A 109 -3.27 11.27 -13.42
CA GLU A 109 -2.12 12.03 -12.94
C GLU A 109 -1.02 11.12 -12.34
N GLY A 110 -1.32 9.83 -12.19
CA GLY A 110 -0.42 8.80 -11.69
C GLY A 110 -0.52 8.59 -10.18
N TYR A 111 -1.47 9.22 -9.50
CA TYR A 111 -1.72 8.94 -8.09
C TYR A 111 -2.34 7.56 -7.92
N ILE A 112 -1.89 6.85 -6.88
CA ILE A 112 -2.33 5.49 -6.58
C ILE A 112 -3.40 5.59 -5.50
N HIS A 113 -4.60 5.10 -5.79
CA HIS A 113 -5.72 5.10 -4.88
C HIS A 113 -5.93 3.70 -4.31
N ILE A 114 -6.20 3.63 -3.00
CA ILE A 114 -6.53 2.37 -2.31
C ILE A 114 -7.82 2.57 -1.50
N VAL A 115 -8.79 1.67 -1.68
CA VAL A 115 -9.98 1.61 -0.82
C VAL A 115 -10.03 0.29 -0.09
N PHE A 116 -10.19 0.34 1.24
CA PHE A 116 -9.98 -0.80 2.15
C PHE A 116 -10.78 -0.64 3.45
N GLY A 117 -10.69 -1.61 4.35
CA GLY A 117 -11.10 -1.51 5.76
C GLY A 117 -12.61 -1.55 6.04
N GLY A 118 -13.44 -1.67 5.01
CA GLY A 118 -14.90 -1.67 5.12
C GLY A 118 -15.52 -3.06 5.19
N HIS A 119 -16.36 -3.28 6.20
CA HIS A 119 -17.36 -4.34 6.21
C HIS A 119 -18.72 -3.76 6.64
N GLY A 120 -19.15 -2.68 5.98
CA GLY A 120 -20.47 -2.10 6.16
C GLY A 120 -20.57 -0.99 7.21
N GLY A 121 -19.45 -0.57 7.82
CA GLY A 121 -19.43 0.52 8.80
C GLY A 121 -20.05 0.12 10.16
N MET A 122 -20.06 1.08 11.10
CA MET A 122 -20.55 0.90 12.47
C MET A 122 -21.52 2.02 12.83
N PRO A 123 -22.42 1.83 13.82
CA PRO A 123 -23.37 2.87 14.25
C PRO A 123 -22.71 4.20 14.66
N GLU A 124 -21.48 4.17 15.16
CA GLU A 124 -20.72 5.38 15.53
C GLU A 124 -20.34 6.25 14.32
N HIS A 125 -20.39 5.71 13.10
CA HIS A 125 -20.18 6.48 11.88
C HIS A 125 -21.45 7.20 11.38
N GLY A 126 -22.57 7.06 12.09
CA GLY A 126 -23.87 7.67 11.75
C GLY A 126 -24.91 6.66 11.25
N GLU A 127 -26.06 7.19 10.83
CA GLU A 127 -27.12 6.37 10.22
C GLU A 127 -26.75 5.99 8.78
N ASN A 128 -26.84 4.70 8.43
CA ASN A 128 -26.68 4.25 7.05
C ASN A 128 -28.02 4.46 6.29
N PRO A 129 -28.08 5.38 5.31
CA PRO A 129 -29.34 5.67 4.60
C PRO A 129 -29.75 4.60 3.59
N LEU A 130 -28.86 3.66 3.24
CA LEU A 130 -29.04 2.73 2.12
C LEU A 130 -28.87 1.25 2.52
N GLY A 131 -28.67 0.94 3.81
CA GLY A 131 -28.45 -0.43 4.27
C GLY A 131 -28.32 -0.55 5.79
N ASN A 132 -27.85 -1.73 6.24
CA ASN A 132 -27.49 -1.96 7.63
C ASN A 132 -26.02 -1.64 7.88
N THR A 133 -25.56 -1.85 9.11
CA THR A 133 -24.15 -1.72 9.48
C THR A 133 -23.63 -3.06 9.97
N HIS A 134 -22.31 -3.22 10.02
CA HIS A 134 -21.67 -4.34 10.69
C HIS A 134 -20.40 -3.89 11.40
N TYR A 135 -19.22 -3.95 10.76
CA TYR A 135 -17.95 -3.61 11.40
C TYR A 135 -16.97 -2.99 10.39
N GLY A 136 -16.01 -2.19 10.85
CA GLY A 136 -14.99 -1.58 9.99
C GLY A 136 -15.51 -0.44 9.08
N ALA A 137 -14.83 0.70 9.13
CA ALA A 137 -15.10 1.82 8.21
C ALA A 137 -14.42 1.58 6.86
N MET A 138 -15.17 1.70 5.76
CA MET A 138 -14.56 1.84 4.44
C MET A 138 -13.74 3.13 4.40
N LYS A 139 -12.47 3.02 4.00
CA LYS A 139 -11.50 4.11 3.96
C LYS A 139 -10.89 4.25 2.58
N HIS A 140 -10.48 5.46 2.24
CA HIS A 140 -9.76 5.80 1.02
C HIS A 140 -8.44 6.47 1.36
N VAL A 141 -7.35 5.96 0.80
CA VAL A 141 -6.05 6.64 0.81
C VAL A 141 -5.56 6.85 -0.61
N VAL A 142 -4.76 7.90 -0.81
CA VAL A 142 -4.07 8.18 -2.06
C VAL A 142 -2.58 8.34 -1.79
N SER A 143 -1.73 7.98 -2.75
CA SER A 143 -0.29 8.27 -2.65
C SER A 143 -0.06 9.78 -2.57
N LYS A 144 0.93 10.25 -1.80
CA LYS A 144 1.22 11.69 -1.73
C LYS A 144 1.86 12.25 -3.00
N ARG A 145 2.43 11.36 -3.82
CA ARG A 145 3.10 11.70 -5.09
C ARG A 145 2.69 10.68 -6.15
N PRO A 146 2.63 11.09 -7.44
CA PRO A 146 2.40 10.15 -8.52
C PRO A 146 3.40 9.00 -8.52
N LEU A 147 2.88 7.77 -8.68
CA LEU A 147 3.63 6.52 -8.84
C LEU A 147 4.55 6.12 -7.66
N ASP A 148 4.47 6.85 -6.54
CA ASP A 148 5.26 6.62 -5.33
C ASP A 148 4.43 5.94 -4.23
N ILE A 149 4.79 4.70 -3.89
CA ILE A 149 4.08 3.88 -2.91
C ILE A 149 4.57 4.07 -1.46
N THR A 150 5.51 4.98 -1.21
CA THR A 150 6.17 5.11 0.10
C THR A 150 5.40 5.95 1.11
N GLU A 151 4.53 6.84 0.64
CA GLU A 151 3.77 7.76 1.50
C GLU A 151 2.34 7.94 1.00
N TRP A 152 1.41 7.98 1.95
CA TRP A 152 -0.03 8.00 1.70
C TRP A 152 -0.70 9.08 2.53
N GLU A 153 -1.86 9.55 2.06
CA GLU A 153 -2.77 10.41 2.79
C GLU A 153 -4.20 9.84 2.75
N GLU A 154 -4.91 9.93 3.88
CA GLU A 154 -6.31 9.51 3.98
C GLU A 154 -7.22 10.62 3.43
N LEU A 155 -8.18 10.25 2.59
CA LEU A 155 -9.19 11.14 2.02
C LEU A 155 -10.55 10.86 2.64
N ASP A 156 -11.19 11.89 3.19
CA ASP A 156 -12.56 11.82 3.70
C ASP A 156 -13.56 12.19 2.59
N ASN A 157 -13.71 11.31 1.62
CA ASN A 157 -14.51 11.57 0.41
C ASN A 157 -15.39 10.41 -0.07
N ILE A 158 -15.50 9.35 0.74
CA ILE A 158 -16.42 8.22 0.50
C ILE A 158 -17.15 7.88 1.80
N PRO A 159 -18.38 7.34 1.75
CA PRO A 159 -19.10 6.97 2.97
C PRO A 159 -18.42 5.78 3.66
N PRO A 160 -18.51 5.68 5.00
CA PRO A 160 -17.86 4.60 5.76
C PRO A 160 -18.59 3.26 5.65
N PHE A 161 -19.81 3.24 5.11
CA PHE A 161 -20.71 2.07 5.06
C PHE A 161 -20.51 1.22 3.81
N GLY A 162 -19.29 0.74 3.55
CA GLY A 162 -18.97 0.00 2.33
C GLY A 162 -18.37 -1.38 2.57
N THR A 163 -18.59 -2.30 1.63
CA THR A 163 -17.94 -3.62 1.54
C THR A 163 -17.72 -4.00 0.07
N TYR A 164 -16.66 -4.75 -0.25
CA TYR A 164 -16.36 -5.29 -1.59
C TYR A 164 -16.05 -4.23 -2.66
N ASN A 165 -15.02 -3.43 -2.40
CA ASN A 165 -14.59 -2.32 -3.24
C ASN A 165 -14.11 -2.79 -4.61
N GLN A 166 -14.65 -2.17 -5.66
CA GLN A 166 -14.35 -2.50 -7.05
C GLN A 166 -14.15 -1.22 -7.84
N PHE A 167 -12.93 -0.98 -8.29
CA PHE A 167 -12.61 0.19 -9.10
C PHE A 167 -12.77 -0.08 -10.59
N VAL A 168 -13.28 0.91 -11.31
CA VAL A 168 -13.26 0.98 -12.77
C VAL A 168 -12.83 2.38 -13.16
N LYS A 169 -11.75 2.50 -13.93
CA LYS A 169 -11.37 3.76 -14.59
C LYS A 169 -11.71 3.69 -16.07
N MET A 170 -12.33 4.74 -16.57
CA MET A 170 -12.73 4.88 -17.97
C MET A 170 -11.66 5.60 -18.77
N ASP A 171 -11.71 5.50 -20.11
CA ASP A 171 -10.71 6.13 -21.01
C ASP A 171 -10.63 7.66 -20.87
N ASN A 172 -11.67 8.31 -20.35
CA ASN A 172 -11.71 9.76 -20.11
C ASN A 172 -11.20 10.18 -18.72
N GLY A 173 -10.72 9.23 -17.91
CA GLY A 173 -10.21 9.47 -16.57
C GLY A 173 -11.26 9.37 -15.46
N ASP A 174 -12.55 9.19 -15.78
CA ASP A 174 -13.58 9.00 -14.75
C ASP A 174 -13.31 7.71 -13.96
N ILE A 175 -13.33 7.81 -12.63
CA ILE A 175 -13.19 6.68 -11.72
C ILE A 175 -14.55 6.38 -11.07
N TYR A 176 -14.98 5.13 -11.20
CA TYR A 176 -16.17 4.60 -10.55
C TYR A 176 -15.75 3.60 -9.48
N LEU A 177 -16.24 3.81 -8.25
CA LEU A 177 -16.09 2.88 -7.14
C LEU A 177 -17.43 2.17 -6.90
N PHE A 178 -17.47 0.87 -7.16
CA PHE A 178 -18.62 0.01 -6.86
C PHE A 178 -18.38 -0.75 -5.56
N TYR A 179 -19.41 -0.82 -4.72
CA TYR A 179 -19.37 -1.51 -3.42
C TYR A 179 -20.80 -1.80 -2.94
N ARG A 180 -20.95 -2.67 -1.92
CA ARG A 180 -22.20 -2.87 -1.19
C ARG A 180 -22.32 -1.82 -0.08
N HIS A 181 -23.39 -1.02 -0.10
CA HIS A 181 -23.61 0.06 0.88
C HIS A 181 -24.30 -0.44 2.16
N GLY A 182 -23.54 -1.09 3.06
CA GLY A 182 -24.03 -1.87 4.21
C GLY A 182 -23.94 -3.36 3.95
#